data_AF-A0A2I7HV49-F1
#
_entry.id   AF-A0A2I7HV49-F1
#
_cell.length_a   1.000
_cell.length_b   1.000
_cell.length_c   1.000
_cell.angle_alpha   90.00
_cell.angle_beta   90.00
_cell.angle_gamma   90.00
#
_symmetry.space_group_name_H-M   'P 1'
#
loop_
_entity.id
_entity.type
_entity.pdbx_description
1 polymer ?
#
loop_
_entity_poly.entity_id
_entity_poly.type
_entity_poly.pdbx_seq_one_letter_code
_entity_poly.pdbx_strand_id
1 'polypeptide(L)'
;MIFLPFFAASMLSLTAFLQSEAAWWKGPLAALVLFLAGFGVAVGLSDAVVENSIAPPAMGIAAGAWLGAGVIGLGAVLALILRKSLSPGRIAGTAFLGGFAFFSVLPFLI
;
A
#
# COMPACT_ATOMS: atom_id res chain seq x y z
N MET A 1 3.19 -9.63 -23.38
CA MET A 1 2.24 -9.00 -22.43
C MET A 1 2.30 -9.60 -21.00
N ILE A 2 2.93 -10.76 -20.76
CA ILE A 2 3.04 -11.38 -19.42
C ILE A 2 4.09 -10.73 -18.51
N PHE A 3 5.08 -10.03 -19.07
CA PHE A 3 6.21 -9.49 -18.31
C PHE A 3 5.78 -8.50 -17.22
N LEU A 4 4.86 -7.58 -17.50
CA LEU A 4 4.42 -6.57 -16.54
C LEU A 4 3.64 -7.18 -15.37
N PRO A 5 2.63 -8.06 -15.58
CA PRO A 5 1.98 -8.79 -14.49
C PRO A 5 2.95 -9.64 -13.66
N PHE A 6 3.89 -10.33 -14.32
CA PHE A 6 4.88 -11.15 -13.63
C PHE A 6 5.81 -10.31 -12.75
N PHE A 7 6.30 -9.18 -13.28
CA PHE A 7 7.16 -8.26 -12.55
C PHE A 7 6.43 -7.66 -11.34
N ALA A 8 5.21 -7.16 -11.54
CA ALA A 8 4.40 -6.59 -10.46
C ALA A 8 4.08 -7.62 -9.36
N ALA A 9 3.71 -8.85 -9.75
CA ALA A 9 3.48 -9.95 -8.81
C ALA A 9 4.74 -10.37 -8.05
N SER A 10 5.91 -10.34 -8.71
CA SER A 10 7.20 -10.63 -8.09
C SER A 10 7.57 -9.57 -7.05
N MET A 11 7.34 -8.29 -7.35
CA MET A 11 7.54 -7.21 -6.38
C MET A 11 6.60 -7.35 -5.19
N LEU A 12 5.32 -7.65 -5.43
CA LEU A 12 4.32 -7.87 -4.38
C LEU A 12 4.71 -9.05 -3.47
N SER A 13 5.14 -10.16 -4.06
CA SER A 13 5.66 -11.34 -3.36
C SER A 13 6.89 -11.01 -2.49
N LEU A 14 7.85 -10.28 -3.05
CA LEU A 14 9.05 -9.85 -2.32
C LEU A 14 8.68 -8.93 -1.15
N THR A 15 7.79 -7.97 -1.35
CA THR A 15 7.32 -7.08 -0.27
C THR A 15 6.61 -7.88 0.82
N ALA A 16 5.77 -8.85 0.47
CA ALA A 16 5.07 -9.71 1.44
C ALA A 16 6.07 -10.55 2.26
N PHE A 17 7.10 -11.10 1.61
CA PHE A 17 8.17 -11.82 2.28
C PHE A 17 8.91 -10.93 3.28
N LEU A 18 9.40 -9.77 2.83
CA LEU A 18 10.13 -8.82 3.67
C LEU A 18 9.28 -8.33 4.85
N GLN A 19 7.97 -8.11 4.63
CA GLN A 19 7.05 -7.70 5.69
C GLN A 19 6.78 -8.82 6.71
N SER A 20 6.79 -10.08 6.29
CA SER A 20 6.62 -11.21 7.21
C SER A 20 7.80 -11.41 8.16
N GLU A 21 9.01 -11.12 7.69
CA GLU A 21 10.27 -11.16 8.46
C GLU A 21 10.54 -9.86 9.25
N ALA A 22 9.87 -8.77 8.88
CA ALA A 22 10.05 -7.47 9.51
C ALA A 22 9.61 -7.48 10.99
N ALA A 23 10.26 -6.60 11.78
CA ALA A 23 9.80 -6.32 13.14
C ALA A 23 8.35 -5.81 13.11
N TRP A 24 7.57 -6.21 14.12
CA TRP A 24 6.12 -6.04 14.13
C TRP A 24 5.64 -4.59 14.00
N TRP A 25 6.48 -3.64 14.41
CA TRP A 25 6.19 -2.21 14.41
C TRP A 25 6.50 -1.51 13.08
N LYS A 26 7.30 -2.10 12.17
CA LYS A 26 7.74 -1.43 10.93
C LYS A 26 6.57 -1.08 10.00
N GLY A 27 5.64 -2.01 9.81
CA GLY A 27 4.44 -1.78 8.99
C GLY A 27 3.51 -0.70 9.56
N PRO A 28 3.08 -0.83 10.84
CA PRO A 28 2.30 0.21 11.50
C PRO A 28 2.98 1.58 11.52
N LEU A 29 4.30 1.63 11.72
CA LEU A 29 5.04 2.88 11.68
C LEU A 29 5.03 3.51 10.28
N ALA A 30 5.26 2.72 9.22
CA ALA A 30 5.19 3.23 7.86
C ALA A 30 3.80 3.78 7.51
N ALA A 31 2.74 3.10 7.94
CA ALA A 31 1.37 3.58 7.78
C ALA A 31 1.14 4.89 8.56
N LEU A 32 1.63 4.98 9.80
CA LEU A 32 1.51 6.19 10.62
C LEU A 32 2.25 7.37 9.99
N VAL A 33 3.47 7.16 9.51
CA VAL A 33 4.26 8.22 8.84
C VAL A 33 3.55 8.74 7.60
N LEU A 34 2.99 7.86 6.77
CA LEU A 34 2.21 8.26 5.60
C LEU A 34 0.92 9.00 5.98
N PHE A 35 0.25 8.55 7.03
CA PHE A 35 -0.95 9.21 7.53
C PHE A 35 -0.65 10.64 8.00
N LEU A 36 0.42 10.81 8.78
CA LEU A 36 0.88 12.11 9.27
C LEU A 36 1.36 13.01 8.14
N ALA A 37 2.02 12.47 7.13
CA ALA A 37 2.41 13.22 5.93
C ALA A 37 1.17 13.75 5.19
N GLY A 38 0.16 12.91 4.96
CA GLY A 38 -1.10 13.33 4.36
C GLY A 38 -1.82 14.40 5.19
N PHE A 39 -1.81 14.24 6.52
CA PHE A 39 -2.37 15.23 7.43
C PHE A 39 -1.64 16.58 7.36
N GLY A 40 -0.30 16.58 7.34
CA GLY A 40 0.51 17.79 7.21
C GLY A 40 0.23 18.54 5.91
N VAL A 41 0.08 17.82 4.79
CA VAL A 41 -0.32 18.41 3.50
C VAL A 41 -1.73 19.00 3.57
N ALA A 42 -2.69 18.27 4.14
CA ALA A 42 -4.08 18.74 4.25
C ALA A 42 -4.20 20.00 5.12
N VAL A 43 -3.50 20.06 6.26
CA VAL A 43 -3.47 21.24 7.13
C VAL A 43 -2.83 22.42 6.42
N GLY A 44 -1.67 22.22 5.78
CA GLY A 44 -0.96 23.29 5.08
C GLY A 44 -1.70 23.86 3.87
N LEU A 45 -2.69 23.15 3.32
CA LEU A 45 -3.52 23.59 2.19
C LEU A 45 -4.90 24.09 2.62
N SER A 46 -5.24 24.01 3.90
CA SER A 46 -6.59 24.31 4.40
C SER A 46 -7.05 25.73 4.04
N ASP A 47 -6.20 26.73 4.24
CA ASP A 47 -6.51 28.13 3.89
C ASP A 47 -6.71 28.32 2.37
N ALA A 48 -5.87 27.69 1.55
CA ALA A 48 -5.95 27.77 0.09
C ALA A 48 -7.23 27.14 -0.48
N VAL A 49 -7.77 26.10 0.19
CA VAL A 49 -9.04 25.44 -0.15
C VAL A 49 -10.24 26.29 0.30
N VAL A 50 -10.12 27.02 1.40
CA VAL A 50 -11.20 27.91 1.88
C VAL A 50 -11.29 29.16 0.99
N GLU A 51 -10.16 29.67 0.53
CA GLU A 51 -10.08 30.87 -0.32
C GLU A 51 -10.46 30.59 -1.79
N ASN A 52 -10.18 29.38 -2.29
CA ASN A 52 -10.50 28.99 -3.66
C ASN A 52 -11.49 27.83 -3.66
N SER A 53 -12.66 27.99 -4.29
CA SER A 53 -13.70 26.95 -4.43
C SER A 53 -13.28 25.70 -5.23
N ILE A 54 -12.01 25.62 -5.64
CA ILE A 54 -11.42 24.53 -6.42
C ILE A 54 -10.32 23.89 -5.56
N ALA A 55 -10.43 22.58 -5.32
CA ALA A 55 -9.43 21.84 -4.58
C ALA A 55 -8.06 21.90 -5.29
N PRO A 56 -6.98 22.33 -4.62
CA PRO A 56 -5.63 22.35 -5.20
C PRO A 56 -5.17 20.95 -5.62
N PRO A 57 -4.41 20.79 -6.72
CA PRO A 57 -3.87 19.49 -7.13
C PRO A 57 -3.09 18.76 -6.02
N ALA A 58 -2.45 19.53 -5.12
CA ALA A 58 -1.73 19.00 -3.97
C ALA A 58 -2.63 18.27 -2.95
N MET A 59 -3.96 18.48 -2.96
CA MET A 59 -4.90 17.64 -2.20
C MET A 59 -4.88 16.17 -2.65
N GLY A 60 -4.57 15.91 -3.93
CA GLY A 60 -4.37 14.55 -4.43
C GLY A 60 -3.20 13.83 -3.74
N ILE A 61 -2.18 14.58 -3.29
CA ILE A 61 -1.04 14.02 -2.55
C ILE A 61 -1.49 13.56 -1.16
N ALA A 62 -2.30 14.36 -0.45
CA ALA A 62 -2.86 13.98 0.84
C ALA A 62 -3.74 12.74 0.74
N ALA A 63 -4.64 12.72 -0.26
CA ALA A 63 -5.49 11.56 -0.54
C ALA A 63 -4.67 10.30 -0.87
N GLY A 64 -3.66 10.42 -1.73
CA GLY A 64 -2.76 9.33 -2.06
C GLY A 64 -1.97 8.80 -0.86
N ALA A 65 -1.51 9.70 0.02
CA ALA A 65 -0.82 9.33 1.26
C ALA A 65 -1.74 8.57 2.22
N TRP A 66 -3.00 8.98 2.38
CA TRP A 66 -3.97 8.28 3.22
C TRP A 66 -4.40 6.92 2.63
N LEU A 67 -4.60 6.84 1.31
CA LEU A 67 -4.84 5.56 0.64
C LEU A 67 -3.65 4.62 0.84
N GLY A 68 -2.43 5.11 0.64
CA GLY A 68 -1.20 4.36 0.89
C GLY A 68 -1.07 3.90 2.35
N ALA A 69 -1.34 4.79 3.31
CA ALA A 69 -1.34 4.46 4.73
C ALA A 69 -2.36 3.35 5.06
N GLY A 70 -3.57 3.43 4.52
CA GLY A 70 -4.61 2.41 4.69
C GLY A 70 -4.17 1.05 4.14
N VAL A 71 -3.69 1.02 2.89
CA VAL A 71 -3.24 -0.23 2.24
C VAL A 71 -2.05 -0.85 2.97
N ILE A 72 -1.04 -0.07 3.34
CA ILE A 72 0.12 -0.56 4.10
C ILE A 72 -0.29 -1.03 5.49
N GLY A 73 -1.15 -0.29 6.17
CA GLY A 73 -1.68 -0.66 7.49
C GLY A 73 -2.40 -2.01 7.44
N LEU A 74 -3.33 -2.19 6.50
CA LEU A 74 -4.05 -3.45 6.29
C LEU A 74 -3.10 -4.60 5.93
N GLY A 75 -2.17 -4.37 5.01
CA GLY A 75 -1.16 -5.36 4.64
C GLY A 75 -0.26 -5.77 5.81
N ALA A 76 0.12 -4.81 6.67
CA ALA A 76 0.91 -5.07 7.86
C ALA A 76 0.13 -5.89 8.89
N VAL A 77 -1.12 -5.53 9.18
CA VAL A 77 -2.00 -6.30 10.08
C VAL A 77 -2.18 -7.72 9.55
N LEU A 78 -2.46 -7.87 8.26
CA LEU A 78 -2.61 -9.19 7.64
C LEU A 78 -1.33 -10.01 7.76
N ALA A 79 -0.15 -9.43 7.49
CA ALA A 79 1.13 -10.12 7.67
C ALA A 79 1.37 -10.55 9.12
N LEU A 80 1.01 -9.72 10.11
CA LEU A 80 1.12 -10.05 11.54
C LEU A 80 0.20 -11.21 11.96
N ILE A 81 -0.98 -11.31 11.35
CA ILE A 81 -1.91 -12.42 11.56
C ILE A 81 -1.34 -13.69 10.89
N LEU A 82 -0.96 -13.60 9.62
CA LEU A 82 -0.52 -14.75 8.83
C LEU A 82 0.80 -15.35 9.30
N ARG A 83 1.75 -14.54 9.77
CA ARG A 83 3.06 -15.04 10.26
C ARG A 83 2.95 -15.96 11.49
N LYS A 84 1.81 -15.96 12.19
CA LYS A 84 1.56 -16.88 13.31
C LYS A 84 1.25 -18.31 12.84
N SER A 85 0.76 -18.47 11.62
CA SER A 85 0.21 -19.74 11.12
C SER A 85 0.87 -20.24 9.84
N LEU A 86 1.54 -19.35 9.10
CA LEU A 86 2.15 -19.65 7.80
C LEU A 86 3.62 -19.29 7.81
N SER A 87 4.42 -20.10 7.11
CA SER A 87 5.82 -19.77 6.85
C SER A 87 5.93 -18.57 5.90
N PRO A 88 6.98 -17.74 6.03
CA PRO A 88 7.25 -16.60 5.14
C PRO A 88 7.15 -16.95 3.64
N GLY A 89 7.68 -18.10 3.24
CA GLY A 89 7.61 -18.57 1.84
C GLY A 89 6.18 -18.84 1.35
N ARG A 90 5.28 -19.33 2.22
CA ARG A 90 3.86 -19.51 1.86
C ARG A 90 3.14 -18.17 1.73
N ILE A 91 3.46 -17.20 2.59
CA ILE A 91 2.92 -15.84 2.49
C ILE A 91 3.37 -15.19 1.18
N ALA A 92 4.65 -15.29 0.84
CA ALA A 92 5.19 -14.78 -0.43
C ALA A 92 4.57 -15.48 -1.65
N GLY A 93 4.47 -16.82 -1.62
CA GLY A 93 3.89 -17.59 -2.71
C GLY A 93 2.41 -17.27 -2.96
N THR A 94 1.62 -17.13 -1.89
CA THR A 94 0.19 -16.74 -2.00
C THR A 94 0.04 -15.31 -2.50
N ALA A 95 0.88 -14.39 -2.03
CA ALA A 95 0.97 -13.02 -2.52
C ALA A 95 1.31 -12.98 -4.03
N PHE A 96 2.26 -13.79 -4.49
CA PHE A 96 2.59 -13.91 -5.91
C PHE A 96 1.40 -14.42 -6.73
N LEU A 97 0.79 -15.54 -6.33
CA LEU A 97 -0.30 -16.16 -7.10
C LEU A 97 -1.52 -15.23 -7.18
N GLY A 98 -1.89 -14.61 -6.07
CA GLY A 98 -2.98 -13.63 -6.04
C GLY A 98 -2.66 -12.38 -6.87
N GLY A 99 -1.45 -11.82 -6.69
CA GLY A 99 -1.00 -10.65 -7.43
C GLY A 99 -0.91 -10.91 -8.93
N PHE A 100 -0.37 -12.06 -9.34
CA PHE A 100 -0.21 -12.41 -10.75
C PHE A 100 -1.57 -12.56 -11.44
N ALA A 101 -2.52 -13.25 -10.82
CA ALA A 101 -3.88 -13.36 -11.34
C ALA A 101 -4.53 -11.96 -11.45
N PHE A 102 -4.44 -11.15 -10.41
CA PHE A 102 -4.99 -9.79 -10.40
C PHE A 102 -4.40 -8.92 -11.51
N PHE A 103 -3.07 -8.79 -11.58
CA PHE A 103 -2.41 -7.95 -12.59
C PHE A 103 -2.55 -8.49 -14.01
N SER A 104 -2.82 -9.78 -14.19
CA SER A 104 -3.09 -10.35 -15.52
C SER A 104 -4.50 -10.02 -16.00
N VAL A 105 -5.47 -9.85 -15.10
CA VAL A 105 -6.87 -9.54 -15.44
C VAL A 105 -7.13 -8.02 -15.47
N LEU A 106 -6.39 -7.25 -14.66
CA LEU A 106 -6.57 -5.81 -14.51
C LEU A 106 -6.68 -5.04 -15.85
N PRO A 107 -5.84 -5.29 -16.89
CA PRO A 107 -5.93 -4.55 -18.16
C PRO A 107 -7.23 -4.77 -18.95
N PHE A 108 -8.03 -5.76 -18.58
CA PHE A 108 -9.33 -6.05 -19.21
C PHE A 108 -10.51 -5.44 -18.45
N LEU A 109 -10.25 -4.84 -17.27
CA LEU A 109 -11.28 -4.25 -16.40
C LEU A 109 -11.34 -2.71 -16.46
N ILE A 110 -10.33 -2.09 -17.08
CA ILE A 110 -10.16 -0.64 -17.27
C ILE A 110 -10.12 -0.35 -18.77
#